data_AF-A0A0F9D8H2-F1
#
_entry.id   AF-A0A0F9D8H2-F1
#
_cell.length_a   1.000
_cell.length_b   1.000
_cell.length_c   1.000
_cell.angle_alpha   90.00
_cell.angle_beta   90.00
_cell.angle_gamma   90.00
#
_symmetry.space_group_name_H-M   'P 1'
#
loop_
_entity.id
_entity.type
_entity.pdbx_description
1 polymer ?
#
loop_
_entity_poly.entity_id
_entity_poly.type
_entity_poly.pdbx_seq_one_letter_code
_entity_poly.pdbx_strand_id
1 'polypeptide(L)'
;MTESMRRRIQAERDRAIEGNYVDGGGVLRNELGRVVGRELTEHSGRVWAGTQEEAYQASVAESCARYTASRARMTDDQRAEEAAEIRAAFGPGETIVNVITGERTKT
;
A
#
# COMPACT_ATOMS: atom_id res chain seq x y z
N MET A 1 21.40 23.93 -16.03
CA MET A 1 21.62 22.80 -15.09
C MET A 1 23.07 22.35 -15.18
N THR A 2 23.79 22.31 -14.06
CA THR A 2 25.20 21.91 -14.04
C THR A 2 25.36 20.38 -14.11
N GLU A 3 26.54 19.92 -14.52
CA GLU A 3 26.87 18.48 -14.58
C GLU A 3 26.80 17.81 -13.20
N SER A 4 27.19 18.53 -12.15
CA SER A 4 27.06 18.10 -10.76
C SER A 4 25.59 17.86 -10.35
N MET A 5 24.68 18.74 -10.77
CA MET A 5 23.24 18.56 -10.51
C MET A 5 22.67 17.36 -11.25
N ARG A 6 23.09 17.10 -12.50
CA ARG A 6 22.66 15.91 -13.25
C ARG A 6 23.06 14.61 -12.56
N ARG A 7 24.30 14.50 -12.10
CA ARG A 7 24.76 13.29 -11.38
C ARG A 7 24.01 13.06 -10.08
N ARG A 8 23.73 14.12 -9.32
CA ARG A 8 22.92 14.01 -8.10
C ARG A 8 21.51 13.53 -8.39
N ILE A 9 20.85 14.10 -9.39
CA ILE A 9 19.49 13.68 -9.79
C ILE A 9 19.48 12.22 -10.25
N GLN A 10 20.49 11.79 -11.00
CA GLN A 10 20.59 10.41 -11.46
C GLN A 10 20.80 9.44 -10.29
N ALA A 11 21.72 9.75 -9.36
CA ALA A 11 21.98 8.91 -8.20
C ALA A 11 20.74 8.75 -7.31
N GLU A 12 19.95 9.81 -7.10
CA GLU A 12 18.69 9.72 -6.34
C GLU A 12 17.65 8.84 -7.06
N ARG A 13 17.55 8.94 -8.40
CA ARG A 13 16.66 8.07 -9.19
C ARG A 13 17.07 6.62 -9.13
N ASP A 14 18.37 6.33 -9.25
CA ASP A 14 18.90 4.97 -9.16
C ASP A 14 18.60 4.37 -7.77
N ARG A 15 18.73 5.17 -6.72
CA ARG A 15 18.37 4.79 -5.34
C ARG A 15 16.87 4.53 -5.18
N ALA A 16 16.01 5.33 -5.82
CA ALA A 16 14.57 5.14 -5.83
C ALA A 16 14.12 3.86 -6.56
N ILE A 17 14.98 3.32 -7.43
CA ILE A 17 14.74 2.07 -8.18
C ILE A 17 15.42 0.88 -7.50
N GLU A 18 16.26 1.08 -6.49
CA GLU A 18 16.89 0.00 -5.74
C GLU A 18 15.82 -0.93 -5.14
N GLY A 19 15.90 -2.23 -5.47
CA GLY A 19 14.89 -3.21 -5.08
C GLY A 19 13.60 -3.20 -5.94
N ASN A 20 13.54 -2.42 -7.01
CA ASN A 20 12.44 -2.41 -7.97
C ASN A 20 12.87 -2.98 -9.33
N TYR A 21 11.94 -3.62 -10.03
CA TYR A 21 12.14 -4.15 -11.38
C TYR A 21 10.91 -3.91 -12.25
N VAL A 22 11.08 -4.03 -13.55
CA VAL A 22 9.99 -3.90 -14.53
C VAL A 22 9.70 -5.30 -15.05
N ASP A 23 8.44 -5.73 -14.92
CA ASP A 23 8.04 -7.05 -15.39
C ASP A 23 7.87 -7.10 -16.93
N GLY A 24 7.58 -8.28 -17.47
CA GLY A 24 7.36 -8.47 -18.91
C GLY A 24 6.16 -7.69 -19.48
N GLY A 25 5.27 -7.17 -18.63
CA GLY A 25 4.16 -6.30 -18.99
C GLY A 25 4.48 -4.80 -18.88
N GLY A 26 5.71 -4.43 -18.53
CA GLY A 26 6.12 -3.03 -18.37
C GLY A 26 5.71 -2.41 -17.03
N VAL A 27 5.23 -3.21 -16.08
CA VAL A 27 4.79 -2.74 -14.75
C VAL A 27 5.99 -2.69 -13.81
N LEU A 28 6.17 -1.55 -13.15
CA LEU A 28 7.15 -1.38 -12.07
C LEU A 28 6.66 -2.10 -10.81
N ARG A 29 7.48 -3.03 -10.32
CA ARG A 29 7.26 -3.84 -9.13
C ARG A 29 8.43 -3.73 -8.18
N ASN A 30 8.19 -3.96 -6.90
CA ASN A 30 9.27 -4.14 -5.92
C ASN A 30 9.76 -5.60 -5.88
N GLU A 31 10.81 -5.87 -5.12
CA GLU A 31 11.43 -7.19 -4.95
C GLU A 31 10.46 -8.29 -4.45
N LEU A 32 9.36 -7.90 -3.82
CA LEU A 32 8.29 -8.80 -3.38
C LEU A 32 7.25 -9.07 -4.48
N GLY A 33 7.46 -8.56 -5.69
CA GLY A 33 6.55 -8.64 -6.83
C GLY A 33 5.32 -7.73 -6.73
N ARG A 34 5.26 -6.83 -5.75
CA ARG A 34 4.12 -5.92 -5.55
C ARG A 34 4.22 -4.72 -6.48
N VAL A 35 3.08 -4.28 -7.01
CA VAL A 35 3.01 -3.11 -7.90
C VAL A 35 3.39 -1.86 -7.12
N VAL A 36 4.31 -1.07 -7.68
CA VAL A 36 4.75 0.19 -7.08
C VAL A 36 3.68 1.26 -7.31
N GLY A 37 3.36 2.02 -6.25
CA GLY A 37 2.38 3.10 -6.30
C GLY A 37 2.90 4.35 -7.02
N ARG A 38 1.97 5.25 -7.37
CA ARG A 38 2.22 6.40 -8.24
C ARG A 38 3.40 7.27 -7.84
N GLU A 39 3.47 7.67 -6.57
CA GLU A 39 4.53 8.56 -6.09
C GLU A 39 5.92 7.97 -6.32
N LEU A 40 6.10 6.68 -6.01
CA LEU A 40 7.37 5.98 -6.24
C LEU A 40 7.64 5.74 -7.73
N THR A 41 6.62 5.45 -8.53
CA THR A 41 6.77 5.38 -9.99
C THR A 41 7.26 6.72 -10.55
N GLU A 42 6.65 7.84 -10.19
CA GLU A 42 7.04 9.17 -10.65
C GLU A 42 8.42 9.58 -10.09
N HIS A 43 8.71 9.25 -8.84
CA HIS A 43 10.01 9.51 -8.20
C HIS A 43 11.16 8.73 -8.87
N SER A 44 10.88 7.53 -9.37
CA SER A 44 11.82 6.75 -10.18
C SER A 44 12.11 7.36 -11.56
N GLY A 45 11.47 8.48 -11.91
CA GLY A 45 11.55 9.11 -13.22
C GLY A 45 10.75 8.39 -14.30
N ARG A 46 9.87 7.46 -13.91
CA ARG A 46 8.95 6.77 -14.83
C ARG A 46 7.62 7.51 -14.91
N VAL A 47 6.99 7.43 -16.08
CA VAL A 47 5.65 7.94 -16.28
C VAL A 47 4.65 6.98 -15.64
N TRP A 48 3.67 7.53 -14.92
CA TRP A 48 2.47 6.80 -14.51
C TRP A 48 1.61 6.50 -15.74
N ALA A 49 1.87 5.38 -16.38
CA ALA A 49 1.14 4.92 -17.56
C ALA A 49 -0.13 4.14 -17.17
N GLY A 50 -1.10 4.05 -18.09
CA GLY A 50 -2.34 3.31 -17.86
C GLY A 50 -2.12 1.86 -17.45
N THR A 51 -1.12 1.18 -18.02
CA THR A 51 -0.75 -0.20 -17.63
C THR A 51 -0.30 -0.31 -16.17
N GLN A 52 0.40 0.70 -15.65
CA GLN A 52 0.79 0.76 -14.23
C GLN A 52 -0.43 1.01 -13.35
N GLU A 53 -1.31 1.91 -13.76
CA GLU A 53 -2.54 2.24 -13.03
C GLU A 53 -3.47 1.03 -12.91
N GLU A 54 -3.74 0.34 -14.02
CA GLU A 54 -4.56 -0.87 -14.04
C GLU A 54 -3.99 -1.95 -13.13
N ALA A 55 -2.68 -2.21 -13.22
CA ALA A 55 -2.01 -3.17 -12.36
C ALA A 55 -2.08 -2.77 -10.87
N TYR A 56 -1.95 -1.47 -10.57
CA TYR A 56 -2.05 -0.97 -9.21
C TYR A 56 -3.46 -1.10 -8.65
N GLN A 57 -4.48 -0.70 -9.41
CA GLN A 57 -5.89 -0.83 -9.00
C GLN A 57 -6.28 -2.30 -8.78
N ALA A 58 -5.82 -3.21 -9.65
CA ALA A 58 -6.01 -4.64 -9.46
C ALA A 58 -5.35 -5.13 -8.16
N SER A 59 -4.12 -4.70 -7.88
CA SER A 59 -3.39 -5.04 -6.65
C SER A 59 -4.07 -4.51 -5.38
N VAL A 60 -4.66 -3.30 -5.44
CA VAL A 60 -5.44 -2.71 -4.34
C VAL A 60 -6.71 -3.54 -4.12
N ALA A 61 -7.46 -3.83 -5.18
CA ALA A 61 -8.68 -4.63 -5.10
C ALA A 61 -8.42 -6.03 -4.51
N GLU A 62 -7.36 -6.71 -4.95
CA GLU A 62 -6.96 -8.01 -4.40
C GLU A 62 -6.62 -7.90 -2.91
N SER A 63 -5.88 -6.87 -2.51
CA SER A 63 -5.50 -6.64 -1.12
C SER A 63 -6.73 -6.42 -0.23
N CYS A 64 -7.68 -5.58 -0.67
CA CYS A 64 -8.94 -5.35 0.03
C CYS A 64 -9.76 -6.64 0.12
N ALA A 65 -9.87 -7.42 -0.96
CA ALA A 65 -10.60 -8.68 -0.96
C ALA A 65 -9.99 -9.70 0.03
N ARG A 66 -8.65 -9.82 0.04
CA ARG A 66 -7.94 -10.67 1.00
C ARG A 66 -8.17 -10.24 2.45
N TYR A 67 -8.14 -8.93 2.70
CA TYR A 67 -8.44 -8.39 4.04
C TYR A 67 -9.86 -8.72 4.47
N THR A 68 -10.86 -8.46 3.62
CA THR A 68 -12.27 -8.80 3.89
C THR A 68 -12.46 -10.29 4.14
N ALA A 69 -11.83 -11.17 3.35
CA ALA A 69 -11.88 -12.61 3.57
C ALA A 69 -11.21 -13.03 4.88
N SER A 70 -10.13 -12.35 5.29
CA SER A 70 -9.49 -12.57 6.59
C SER A 70 -10.42 -12.15 7.74
N ARG A 71 -11.03 -10.96 7.64
CA ARG A 71 -12.02 -10.45 8.62
C ARG A 71 -13.20 -11.41 8.79
N ALA A 72 -13.69 -12.00 7.71
CA ALA A 72 -14.78 -12.97 7.77
C ALA A 72 -14.42 -14.27 8.51
N ARG A 73 -13.12 -14.60 8.61
CA ARG A 73 -12.62 -15.83 9.25
C ARG A 73 -12.10 -15.63 10.69
N MET A 74 -12.22 -14.42 11.23
CA MET A 74 -11.77 -14.15 12.58
C MET A 74 -12.61 -14.87 13.62
N THR A 75 -11.92 -15.43 14.62
CA THR A 75 -12.57 -16.04 15.78
C THR A 75 -13.12 -14.97 16.71
N ASP A 76 -14.04 -15.37 17.59
CA ASP A 76 -14.61 -14.48 18.59
C ASP A 76 -13.53 -13.95 19.55
N ASP A 77 -12.56 -14.78 19.94
CA ASP A 77 -11.42 -14.38 20.77
C ASP A 77 -10.59 -13.27 20.11
N GLN A 78 -10.29 -13.41 18.81
CA GLN A 78 -9.54 -12.39 18.07
C GLN A 78 -10.31 -11.07 17.97
N ARG A 79 -11.65 -11.13 17.80
CA ARG A 79 -12.49 -9.92 17.79
C ARG A 79 -12.54 -9.26 19.16
N ALA A 80 -12.58 -10.05 20.23
CA ALA A 80 -12.58 -9.54 21.60
C ALA A 80 -11.25 -8.87 21.96
N GLU A 81 -10.12 -9.47 21.57
CA GLU A 81 -8.78 -8.90 21.72
C GLU A 81 -8.67 -7.57 20.99
N GLU A 82 -9.03 -7.52 19.70
CA GLU A 82 -9.01 -6.27 18.93
C GLU A 82 -9.92 -5.19 19.55
N ALA A 83 -11.13 -5.54 20.02
CA ALA A 83 -12.01 -4.58 20.69
C ALA A 83 -11.38 -4.01 21.98
N ALA A 84 -10.65 -4.83 22.74
CA ALA A 84 -9.93 -4.40 23.92
C ALA A 84 -8.77 -3.46 23.56
N GLU A 85 -7.99 -3.78 22.51
CA GLU A 85 -6.92 -2.92 22.01
C GLU A 85 -7.43 -1.57 21.50
N ILE A 86 -8.52 -1.58 20.73
CA ILE A 86 -9.18 -0.35 20.25
C ILE A 86 -9.62 0.50 21.44
N ARG A 87 -10.28 -0.09 22.44
CA ARG A 87 -10.71 0.63 23.64
C ARG A 87 -9.53 1.19 24.44
N ALA A 88 -8.43 0.46 24.54
CA ALA A 88 -7.23 0.91 25.22
C ALA A 88 -6.56 2.09 24.50
N ALA A 89 -6.56 2.09 23.16
CA ALA A 89 -5.95 3.14 22.35
C ALA A 89 -6.78 4.43 22.30
N PHE A 90 -8.11 4.33 22.18
CA PHE A 90 -8.99 5.48 21.93
C PHE A 90 -9.78 5.94 23.17
N GLY A 91 -9.78 5.18 24.26
CA GLY A 91 -10.66 5.43 25.40
C GLY A 91 -12.11 5.04 25.10
N PRO A 92 -13.02 5.16 26.09
CA PRO A 92 -14.41 4.73 25.92
C PRO A 92 -15.29 5.78 25.20
N GLY A 93 -16.34 5.32 24.54
CA GLY A 93 -17.43 6.15 23.99
C GLY A 93 -17.33 6.48 22.51
N GLU A 94 -16.18 6.28 21.89
CA GLU A 94 -15.94 6.54 20.47
C GLU A 94 -16.41 5.40 19.58
N THR A 95 -16.82 5.73 18.35
CA THR A 95 -17.13 4.73 17.31
C THR A 95 -15.99 4.68 16.30
N ILE A 96 -15.32 3.55 16.24
CA ILE A 96 -14.24 3.29 15.31
C ILE A 96 -14.81 2.54 14.10
N VAL A 97 -14.43 2.99 12.90
CA VAL A 97 -14.91 2.42 11.64
C VAL A 97 -13.74 1.81 10.88
N ASN A 98 -13.86 0.53 10.53
CA ASN A 98 -12.96 -0.10 9.59
C ASN A 98 -13.26 0.42 8.18
N VAL A 99 -12.36 1.21 7.59
CA VAL A 99 -12.61 1.84 6.28
C VAL A 99 -12.74 0.83 5.12
N ILE A 100 -12.19 -0.38 5.27
CA ILE A 100 -12.21 -1.41 4.23
C ILE A 100 -13.52 -2.21 4.28
N THR A 101 -13.99 -2.56 5.48
CA THR A 101 -15.20 -3.40 5.65
C THR A 101 -16.46 -2.63 6.02
N GLY A 102 -16.32 -1.38 6.48
CA GLY A 102 -17.41 -0.59 7.04
C GLY A 102 -17.84 -1.01 8.46
N GLU A 103 -17.19 -2.02 9.05
CA GLU A 103 -17.49 -2.51 10.40
C GLU A 103 -17.30 -1.41 11.44
N ARG A 104 -18.23 -1.33 12.41
CA ARG A 104 -18.26 -0.29 13.45
C ARG A 104 -18.09 -0.91 14.83
N THR A 105 -17.09 -0.43 15.57
CA THR A 105 -16.81 -0.86 16.94
C THR A 105 -16.98 0.32 17.88
N LYS A 106 -17.84 0.17 18.89
CA LYS A 106 -17.98 1.17 19.96
C LYS A 106 -17.02 0.81 21.10
N THR A 107 -16.23 1.78 21.51
CA THR A 107 -15.27 1.66 22.62
C THR A 107 -15.89 1.94 23.99
#